data_AF-A0A918D527-F1
#
_entry.id   AF-A0A918D527-F1
#
_cell.length_a   1.000
_cell.length_b   1.000
_cell.length_c   1.000
_cell.angle_alpha   90.00
_cell.angle_beta   90.00
_cell.angle_gamma   90.00
#
_symmetry.space_group_name_H-M   'P 1'
#
loop_
_entity.id
_entity.type
_entity.pdbx_description
1 polymer ?
#
loop_
_entity_poly.entity_id
_entity_poly.type
_entity_poly.pdbx_seq_one_letter_code
_entity_poly.pdbx_strand_id
1 'polypeptide(L)'
;MVVGDGNVRDDYDRACEVEGLAGVIAVGEEGAQGLVLADEPASSCYLPEHQAFVRWLGANCEADLIAAAEAVLADPTTAWEECGVWETDSQAVLMDSVTAGAERGVEYPAGGGLPEQAPVPIRPGRWAVRAVYASPIEETSVGVIHLLPWSSH
;
A
#
# COMPACT_ATOMS: atom_id res chain seq x y z
N MET A 1 13.06 30.46 25.53
CA MET A 1 11.92 30.00 24.72
C MET A 1 12.30 30.17 23.27
N VAL A 2 12.56 29.08 22.57
CA VAL A 2 12.53 29.06 21.11
C VAL A 2 11.16 28.51 20.77
N VAL A 3 10.32 29.33 20.17
CA VAL A 3 9.08 28.89 19.53
C VAL A 3 9.52 28.29 18.20
N GLY A 4 9.58 26.97 18.14
CA GLY A 4 9.64 26.24 16.87
C GLY A 4 8.21 26.15 16.35
N ASP A 5 7.79 27.17 15.61
CA ASP A 5 6.53 27.18 14.88
C ASP A 5 6.76 26.48 13.53
N GLY A 6 5.92 25.51 13.19
CA GLY A 6 5.90 24.83 11.88
C GLY A 6 6.07 23.32 11.97
N ASN A 7 4.95 22.59 12.10
CA ASN A 7 4.92 21.16 11.76
C ASN A 7 5.28 21.05 10.26
N VAL A 8 6.52 20.70 9.95
CA VAL A 8 6.90 20.39 8.57
C VAL A 8 6.13 19.13 8.22
N ARG A 9 5.18 19.24 7.30
CA ARG A 9 4.33 18.13 6.87
C ARG A 9 5.19 16.94 6.49
N ASP A 10 5.06 15.83 7.21
CA ASP A 10 5.88 14.64 7.01
C ASP A 10 5.25 13.68 5.98
N ASP A 11 5.83 12.49 5.81
CA ASP A 11 5.30 11.46 4.90
C ASP A 11 3.97 10.87 5.41
N TYR A 12 3.79 10.81 6.73
CA TYR A 12 2.58 10.26 7.37
C TYR A 12 1.39 11.19 7.16
N ASP A 13 1.56 12.50 7.39
CA ASP A 13 0.53 13.50 7.13
C ASP A 13 0.02 13.43 5.68
N ARG A 14 0.93 13.21 4.72
CA ARG A 14 0.59 13.01 3.29
C ARG A 14 -0.13 11.69 3.04
N ALA A 15 0.24 10.62 3.74
CA ALA A 15 -0.43 9.34 3.61
C ALA A 15 -1.87 9.40 4.13
N CYS A 16 -2.12 10.10 5.24
CA CYS A 16 -3.45 10.31 5.80
C CYS A 16 -4.38 11.17 4.91
N GLU A 17 -3.82 12.01 4.04
CA GLU A 17 -4.61 12.78 3.06
C GLU A 17 -5.08 11.93 1.87
N VAL A 18 -4.58 10.70 1.70
CA VAL A 18 -5.03 9.80 0.63
C VAL A 18 -6.42 9.27 0.97
N GLU A 19 -7.41 9.83 0.29
CA GLU A 19 -8.77 9.30 0.29
C GLU A 19 -8.89 8.15 -0.74
N GLY A 20 -9.64 7.10 -0.41
CA GLY A 20 -9.96 6.03 -1.35
C GLY A 20 -9.15 4.75 -1.18
N LEU A 21 -9.13 3.89 -2.20
CA LEU A 21 -8.65 2.51 -2.08
C LEU A 21 -7.14 2.34 -2.22
N ALA A 22 -6.47 3.30 -2.85
CA ALA A 22 -5.01 3.44 -2.89
C ALA A 22 -4.62 4.83 -3.40
N GLY A 23 -3.39 5.27 -3.12
CA GLY A 23 -2.86 6.52 -3.68
C GLY A 23 -1.35 6.58 -3.69
N VAL A 24 -0.79 7.33 -4.63
CA VAL A 24 0.65 7.53 -4.76
C VAL A 24 1.04 8.90 -4.22
N ILE A 25 1.98 8.92 -3.29
CA ILE A 25 2.48 10.14 -2.65
C ILE A 25 3.98 10.29 -2.90
N ALA A 26 4.47 11.53 -2.88
CA ALA A 26 5.91 11.76 -2.74
C ALA A 26 6.35 11.40 -1.32
N VAL A 27 7.50 10.74 -1.17
CA VAL A 27 8.09 10.40 0.14
C VAL A 27 9.51 10.96 0.25
N GLY A 28 9.89 11.41 1.44
CA GLY A 28 11.16 12.10 1.68
C GLY A 28 11.32 13.37 0.84
N GLU A 29 12.59 13.73 0.55
CA GLU A 29 12.96 14.98 -0.15
C GLU A 29 13.43 14.77 -1.61
N GLU A 30 13.73 13.53 -2.02
CA GLU A 30 14.43 13.22 -3.29
C GLU A 30 13.52 12.68 -4.41
N GLY A 31 12.23 13.01 -4.40
CA GLY A 31 11.30 12.62 -5.48
C GLY A 31 10.95 11.12 -5.53
N ALA A 32 11.30 10.37 -4.48
CA ALA A 32 10.84 9.01 -4.28
C ALA A 32 9.31 8.95 -4.09
N GLN A 33 8.71 7.81 -4.40
CA GLN A 33 7.26 7.62 -4.31
C GLN A 33 6.87 6.51 -3.33
N GLY A 34 5.87 6.79 -2.51
CA GLY A 34 5.18 5.83 -1.66
C GLY A 34 3.83 5.46 -2.26
N LEU A 35 3.46 4.19 -2.16
CA LEU A 35 2.11 3.71 -2.44
C LEU A 35 1.39 3.49 -1.11
N VAL A 36 0.31 4.23 -0.89
CA VAL A 36 -0.56 4.13 0.28
C VAL A 36 -1.66 3.11 -0.01
N LEU A 37 -1.85 2.15 0.90
CA LEU A 37 -2.83 1.08 0.80
C LEU A 37 -4.14 1.47 1.52
N ALA A 38 -4.81 2.47 0.96
CA ALA A 38 -6.02 3.14 1.48
C ALA A 38 -5.82 3.92 2.78
N ASP A 39 -6.90 4.58 3.20
CA ASP A 39 -7.01 5.44 4.39
C ASP A 39 -7.17 4.67 5.71
N GLU A 40 -7.87 3.54 5.69
CA GLU A 40 -8.12 2.74 6.89
C GLU A 40 -7.01 1.71 7.17
N PRO A 41 -6.66 1.44 8.44
CA PRO A 41 -5.68 0.42 8.78
C PRO A 41 -6.21 -1.00 8.49
N ALA A 42 -5.38 -1.83 7.85
CA ALA A 42 -5.69 -3.25 7.62
C ALA A 42 -4.42 -4.09 7.48
N SER A 43 -4.45 -5.32 7.99
CA SER A 43 -3.40 -6.31 7.69
C SER A 43 -3.32 -6.51 6.18
N SER A 44 -2.12 -6.45 5.64
CA SER A 44 -1.88 -6.45 4.21
C SER A 44 -0.73 -7.39 3.84
N CYS A 45 -0.85 -8.06 2.71
CA CYS A 45 0.23 -8.87 2.13
C CYS A 45 0.40 -8.57 0.65
N TYR A 46 1.52 -9.01 0.08
CA TYR A 46 1.78 -8.91 -1.35
C TYR A 46 1.79 -10.32 -1.97
N LEU A 47 1.10 -10.48 -3.10
CA LEU A 47 1.05 -11.70 -3.90
C LEU A 47 1.93 -11.51 -5.16
N PRO A 48 3.17 -12.04 -5.17
CA PRO A 48 4.10 -11.82 -6.28
C PRO A 48 3.61 -12.31 -7.64
N GLU A 49 2.88 -13.43 -7.65
CA GLU A 49 2.34 -14.07 -8.86
C GLU A 49 1.30 -13.20 -9.57
N HIS A 50 0.64 -12.32 -8.82
CA HIS A 50 -0.42 -11.44 -9.29
C HIS A 50 -0.01 -9.97 -9.32
N GLN A 51 1.19 -9.63 -8.85
CA GLN A 51 1.64 -8.25 -8.68
C GLN A 51 0.61 -7.40 -7.93
N ALA A 52 0.03 -7.96 -6.87
CA ALA A 52 -1.08 -7.35 -6.16
C ALA A 52 -0.82 -7.30 -4.66
N PHE A 53 -1.23 -6.20 -4.03
CA PHE A 53 -1.41 -6.13 -2.58
C PHE A 53 -2.83 -6.53 -2.22
N VAL A 54 -2.96 -7.30 -1.15
CA VAL A 54 -4.23 -7.79 -0.62
C VAL A 54 -4.40 -7.27 0.79
N ARG A 55 -5.52 -6.59 1.03
CA ARG A 55 -5.91 -6.03 2.32
C ARG A 55 -7.01 -6.89 2.94
N TRP A 56 -6.80 -7.31 4.18
CA TRP A 56 -7.76 -8.10 4.95
C TRP A 56 -8.85 -7.20 5.51
N LEU A 57 -10.02 -7.17 4.88
CA LEU A 57 -11.15 -6.32 5.31
C LEU A 57 -12.30 -7.13 5.96
N GLY A 58 -12.29 -8.45 5.79
CA GLY A 58 -13.14 -9.40 6.49
C GLY A 58 -12.93 -10.78 5.90
N ALA A 59 -12.44 -11.73 6.69
CA ALA A 59 -12.27 -13.12 6.27
C ALA A 59 -12.08 -13.99 7.52
N ASN A 60 -12.47 -15.26 7.43
CA ASN A 60 -12.26 -16.21 8.53
C ASN A 60 -10.82 -16.75 8.56
N CYS A 61 -10.16 -16.80 7.41
CA CYS A 61 -8.77 -17.22 7.29
C CYS A 61 -8.07 -16.60 6.07
N GLU A 62 -6.74 -16.72 6.05
CA GLU A 62 -5.89 -16.19 4.97
C GLU A 62 -6.19 -16.87 3.62
N ALA A 63 -6.51 -18.18 3.63
CA ALA A 63 -6.81 -18.91 2.40
C ALA A 63 -8.08 -18.38 1.72
N ASP A 64 -9.12 -18.04 2.49
CA ASP A 64 -10.34 -17.44 1.94
C ASP A 64 -10.08 -16.03 1.38
N LEU A 65 -9.24 -15.26 2.07
CA LEU A 65 -8.83 -13.92 1.61
C LEU A 65 -8.08 -13.98 0.27
N ILE A 66 -7.13 -14.90 0.14
CA ILE A 66 -6.37 -15.12 -1.11
C ILE A 66 -7.30 -15.60 -2.22
N ALA A 67 -8.19 -16.56 -1.94
CA ALA A 67 -9.16 -17.04 -2.92
C ALA A 67 -10.11 -15.92 -3.39
N ALA A 68 -10.53 -15.02 -2.48
CA ALA A 68 -11.32 -13.85 -2.83
C ALA A 68 -10.52 -12.88 -3.72
N ALA A 69 -9.25 -12.61 -3.38
CA ALA A 69 -8.39 -11.76 -4.20
C ALA A 69 -8.19 -12.34 -5.62
N GLU A 70 -7.91 -13.64 -5.74
CA GLU A 70 -7.77 -14.33 -7.02
C GLU A 70 -9.06 -14.27 -7.85
N ALA A 71 -10.23 -14.44 -7.23
CA ALA A 71 -11.51 -14.33 -7.90
C ALA A 71 -11.73 -12.93 -8.50
N VAL A 72 -11.40 -11.87 -7.75
CA VAL A 72 -11.47 -10.47 -8.20
C VAL A 72 -10.54 -10.21 -9.38
N LEU A 73 -9.32 -10.74 -9.32
CA LEU A 73 -8.30 -10.59 -10.36
C LEU A 73 -8.64 -11.35 -11.64
N ALA A 74 -9.31 -12.50 -11.52
CA ALA A 74 -9.74 -13.33 -12.64
C ALA A 74 -11.01 -12.82 -13.33
N ASP A 75 -11.84 -12.03 -12.63
CA ASP A 75 -13.08 -11.48 -13.18
C ASP A 75 -12.80 -10.26 -14.09
N PRO A 76 -13.05 -10.37 -15.42
CA PRO A 76 -12.84 -9.27 -16.35
C PRO A 76 -13.84 -8.11 -16.18
N THR A 77 -14.90 -8.31 -15.39
CA THR A 77 -15.96 -7.33 -15.14
C THR A 77 -15.75 -6.53 -13.86
N THR A 78 -14.70 -6.85 -13.08
CA THR A 78 -14.32 -6.10 -11.88
C THR A 78 -14.16 -4.61 -12.23
N ALA A 79 -14.93 -3.78 -11.54
CA ALA A 79 -14.88 -2.32 -11.68
C ALA A 79 -13.71 -1.78 -10.86
N TRP A 80 -12.56 -1.62 -11.49
CA TRP A 80 -11.35 -1.08 -10.86
C TRP A 80 -11.38 0.44 -10.79
N GLU A 81 -10.92 0.98 -9.66
CA GLU A 81 -10.58 2.39 -9.51
C GLU A 81 -9.13 2.62 -9.95
N GLU A 82 -8.88 3.63 -10.78
CA GLU A 82 -7.53 3.99 -11.21
C GLU A 82 -6.88 4.92 -10.16
N CYS A 83 -5.79 4.47 -9.54
CA CYS A 83 -5.15 5.12 -8.39
C CYS A 83 -3.82 5.81 -8.74
N GLY A 84 -3.57 6.00 -10.04
CA GLY A 84 -2.39 6.71 -10.56
C GLY A 84 -1.24 5.79 -10.98
N VAL A 85 -0.03 6.37 -11.05
CA VAL A 85 1.17 5.68 -11.51
C VAL A 85 2.20 5.70 -10.40
N TRP A 86 2.68 4.52 -10.02
CA TRP A 86 3.71 4.35 -9.01
C TRP A 86 5.03 3.94 -9.66
N GLU A 87 6.07 4.70 -9.38
CA GLU A 87 7.44 4.45 -9.83
C GLU A 87 8.28 3.91 -8.67
N THR A 88 8.89 2.75 -8.92
CA THR A 88 9.86 2.12 -8.02
C THR A 88 11.24 2.18 -8.65
N ASP A 89 12.19 2.84 -8.00
CA ASP A 89 13.59 2.95 -8.42
C ASP A 89 14.44 1.78 -7.91
N SER A 90 13.98 1.13 -6.85
CA SER A 90 14.68 0.14 -6.06
C SER A 90 13.69 -0.86 -5.45
N GLN A 91 14.19 -1.80 -4.64
CA GLN A 91 13.34 -2.78 -3.98
C GLN A 91 12.36 -2.09 -3.03
N ALA A 92 11.07 -2.17 -3.35
CA ALA A 92 10.03 -1.64 -2.49
C ALA A 92 9.95 -2.44 -1.19
N VAL A 93 9.52 -1.78 -0.12
CA VAL A 93 9.36 -2.42 1.19
C VAL A 93 8.05 -1.94 1.79
N LEU A 94 7.15 -2.88 2.04
CA LEU A 94 5.89 -2.68 2.75
C LEU A 94 6.22 -2.40 4.22
N MET A 95 5.56 -1.43 4.82
CA MET A 95 5.81 -1.00 6.18
C MET A 95 4.51 -0.57 6.85
N ASP A 96 4.56 -0.44 8.17
CA ASP A 96 3.51 0.25 8.91
C ASP A 96 3.41 1.72 8.49
N SER A 97 2.18 2.16 8.22
CA SER A 97 1.82 3.54 7.94
C SER A 97 2.38 4.54 8.96
N VAL A 98 2.41 4.24 10.26
CA VAL A 98 2.82 5.20 11.30
C VAL A 98 4.32 5.48 11.35
N THR A 99 5.11 4.82 10.51
CA THR A 99 6.56 4.98 10.43
C THR A 99 6.95 5.82 9.23
N ALA A 100 7.56 6.98 9.46
CA ALA A 100 8.13 7.76 8.37
C ALA A 100 9.22 6.95 7.64
N GLY A 101 9.34 7.13 6.31
CA GLY A 101 10.33 6.41 5.51
C GLY A 101 11.78 6.58 6.01
N ALA A 102 12.10 7.74 6.58
CA ALA A 102 13.40 8.02 7.19
C ALA A 102 13.64 7.31 8.54
N GLU A 103 12.58 6.90 9.23
CA GLU A 103 12.62 6.36 10.60
C GLU A 103 12.53 4.82 10.64
N ARG A 104 12.50 4.16 9.48
CA ARG A 104 12.46 2.69 9.32
C ARG A 104 13.52 1.93 10.11
N GLY A 105 14.69 2.52 10.32
CA GLY A 105 15.81 1.92 11.05
C GLY A 105 15.88 2.33 12.52
N VAL A 106 14.90 3.10 13.01
CA VAL A 106 14.90 3.70 14.34
C VAL A 106 13.92 2.92 15.22
N GLU A 107 14.37 2.54 16.42
CA GLU A 107 13.50 1.86 17.40
C GLU A 107 12.47 2.84 17.96
N TYR A 108 11.24 2.37 18.19
CA TYR A 108 10.20 3.21 18.77
C TYR A 108 10.62 3.74 20.16
N PRO A 109 10.39 5.03 20.47
CA PRO A 109 10.84 5.68 21.72
C PRO A 109 10.38 4.99 23.01
N ALA A 110 9.32 4.17 22.94
CA ALA A 110 8.71 3.48 24.08
C ALA A 110 9.15 2.01 24.23
N GLY A 111 10.14 1.52 23.47
CA GLY A 111 10.64 0.15 23.57
C GLY A 111 9.77 -0.91 22.88
N GLY A 112 9.12 -0.52 21.77
CA GLY A 112 8.28 -1.39 20.94
C GLY A 112 9.02 -2.17 19.86
N GLY A 113 10.35 -2.11 19.82
CA GLY A 113 11.17 -2.68 18.75
C GLY A 113 11.21 -1.80 17.50
N LEU A 114 11.76 -2.35 16.41
CA LEU A 114 11.79 -1.71 15.10
C LEU A 114 10.41 -1.77 14.43
N PRO A 115 10.07 -0.77 13.59
CA PRO A 115 8.90 -0.82 12.73
C PRO A 115 8.82 -2.10 11.89
N GLU A 116 7.64 -2.71 11.81
CA GLU A 116 7.39 -3.88 10.97
C GLU A 116 7.57 -3.53 9.50
N GLN A 117 8.38 -4.35 8.81
CA GLN A 117 8.74 -4.15 7.42
C GLN A 117 8.86 -5.48 6.70
N ALA A 118 8.30 -5.54 5.49
CA ALA A 118 8.38 -6.70 4.62
C ALA A 118 8.90 -6.29 3.24
N PRO A 119 10.00 -6.90 2.75
CA PRO A 119 10.46 -6.65 1.40
C PRO A 119 9.41 -7.08 0.38
N VAL A 120 9.12 -6.22 -0.60
CA VAL A 120 8.21 -6.53 -1.71
C VAL A 120 9.07 -6.94 -2.90
N PRO A 121 8.97 -8.19 -3.39
CA PRO A 121 9.75 -8.68 -4.54
C PRO A 121 9.21 -8.15 -5.87
N ILE A 122 9.02 -6.83 -5.96
CA ILE A 122 8.67 -6.12 -7.18
C ILE A 122 9.93 -5.62 -7.88
N ARG A 123 9.94 -5.68 -9.20
CA ARG A 123 11.04 -5.11 -9.99
C ARG A 123 10.93 -3.58 -9.99
N PRO A 124 12.05 -2.86 -10.01
CA PRO A 124 12.05 -1.43 -10.32
C PRO A 124 11.36 -1.17 -11.65
N GLY A 125 10.52 -0.14 -11.72
CA GLY A 125 9.74 0.21 -12.90
C GLY A 125 8.58 1.15 -12.60
N ARG A 126 7.77 1.41 -13.63
CA ARG A 126 6.53 2.19 -13.52
C ARG A 126 5.34 1.26 -13.59
N TRP A 127 4.38 1.48 -12.69
CA TRP A 127 3.23 0.63 -12.51
C TRP A 127 1.96 1.48 -12.55
N ALA A 128 1.00 1.14 -13.42
CA ALA A 128 -0.37 1.61 -13.26
C ALA A 128 -0.93 0.95 -12.01
N VAL A 129 -1.43 1.76 -11.08
CA VAL A 129 -2.06 1.28 -9.85
C VAL A 129 -3.55 1.34 -10.06
N ARG A 130 -4.22 0.21 -9.84
CA ARG A 130 -5.68 0.17 -9.77
C ARG A 130 -6.12 -0.60 -8.53
N ALA A 131 -7.23 -0.22 -7.93
CA ALA A 131 -7.70 -0.82 -6.69
C ALA A 131 -9.19 -1.13 -6.71
N VAL A 132 -9.62 -2.08 -5.87
CA VAL A 132 -11.03 -2.43 -5.70
C VAL A 132 -11.28 -2.98 -4.30
N TYR A 133 -12.44 -2.63 -3.73
CA TYR A 133 -13.04 -3.32 -2.60
C TYR A 133 -14.09 -4.29 -3.13
N ALA A 134 -14.02 -5.56 -2.75
CA ALA A 134 -14.98 -6.55 -3.20
C ALA A 134 -15.26 -7.61 -2.14
N SER A 135 -16.44 -8.24 -2.25
CA SER A 135 -16.84 -9.40 -1.46
C SER A 135 -17.30 -10.53 -2.38
N PRO A 136 -16.39 -11.15 -3.15
CA PRO A 136 -16.74 -12.16 -4.15
C PRO A 136 -17.13 -13.51 -3.54
N ILE A 137 -16.76 -13.75 -2.28
CA ILE A 137 -17.05 -14.95 -1.51
C ILE A 137 -17.89 -14.53 -0.29
N GLU A 138 -18.85 -15.36 0.09
CA GLU A 138 -19.71 -15.12 1.25
C GLU A 138 -18.86 -14.87 2.51
N GLU A 139 -19.25 -13.87 3.30
CA GLU A 139 -18.55 -13.44 4.53
C GLU A 139 -17.08 -13.02 4.34
N THR A 140 -16.61 -12.86 3.10
CA THR A 140 -15.23 -12.48 2.79
C THR A 140 -15.18 -11.18 2.00
N SER A 141 -14.60 -10.14 2.59
CA SER A 141 -14.34 -8.84 2.01
C SER A 141 -12.84 -8.58 1.90
N VAL A 142 -12.41 -8.14 0.72
CA VAL A 142 -11.00 -7.96 0.37
C VAL A 142 -10.80 -6.62 -0.33
N GLY A 143 -9.70 -5.94 0.02
CA GLY A 143 -9.17 -4.84 -0.78
C GLY A 143 -8.05 -5.37 -1.67
N VAL A 144 -8.15 -5.19 -2.98
CA VAL A 144 -7.10 -5.61 -3.92
C VAL A 144 -6.53 -4.38 -4.60
N ILE A 145 -5.21 -4.22 -4.53
CA ILE A 145 -4.47 -3.19 -5.26
C ILE A 145 -3.59 -3.93 -6.26
N HIS A 146 -3.87 -3.78 -7.56
CA HIS A 146 -3.21 -4.49 -8.63
C HIS A 146 -2.28 -3.55 -9.40
N LEU A 147 -1.04 -4.00 -9.60
CA LEU A 147 -0.01 -3.28 -10.34
C LEU A 147 0.11 -3.84 -11.75
N LEU A 148 -0.08 -2.97 -12.74
CA LEU A 148 0.11 -3.31 -14.15
C LEU A 148 1.36 -2.61 -14.68
N PRO A 149 2.20 -3.27 -15.51
CA PRO A 149 3.30 -2.60 -16.17
C PRO A 149 2.82 -1.35 -16.92
N TRP A 150 3.37 -0.18 -16.58
CA TRP A 150 3.03 1.06 -17.25
C TRP A 150 3.64 1.03 -18.66
N SER A 151 2.79 0.80 -19.66
CA SER A 151 3.17 0.89 -21.06
C SER A 151 2.88 2.30 -21.51
N SER A 152 3.89 3.17 -21.60
CA SER A 152 3.73 4.46 -22.27
C SER A 152 3.37 4.18 -23.73
N HIS A 153 2.15 4.56 -24.12
CA HIS A 153 1.69 4.53 -25.51
C HIS A 153 2.25 5.71 -26.31
#